data_AF-M5C593-F1
#
_entry.id   AF-M5C593-F1
#
_cell.length_a   1.000
_cell.length_b   1.000
_cell.length_c   1.000
_cell.angle_alpha   90.00
_cell.angle_beta   90.00
_cell.angle_gamma   90.00
#
_symmetry.space_group_name_H-M   'P 1'
#
loop_
_entity.id
_entity.type
_entity.pdbx_description
1 polymer ?
#
loop_
_entity_poly.entity_id
_entity_poly.type
_entity_poly.pdbx_seq_one_letter_code
_entity_poly.pdbx_strand_id
1 'polypeptide(L)'
;MQIAGHPAWATLYNTDTEKARGMDIITNSFCAGGNVLGNGTWLNVGGNQAVGPGGATAANGAAPYRGVDGGLSMRFLTPTADGSAEWIDDPAQYMTTRRWYPTLETLSDGTMIIIGGNQWGGFVNGAGQNNPTYEFFPSQGGPVDFELLRKTLPANLYPLTWLLPSDYLFIQTNWGTAVLDYKKNIQNNLDDIPHA
;
A
#
# COMPACT_ATOMS: atom_id res chain seq x y z
N MET A 1 -16.42 -17.79 5.33
CA MET A 1 -16.08 -18.27 3.97
C MET A 1 -14.66 -18.81 3.99
N GLN A 2 -14.35 -19.88 3.25
CA GLN A 2 -13.00 -20.41 3.07
C GLN A 2 -12.70 -20.58 1.58
N ILE A 3 -11.44 -20.48 1.20
CA ILE A 3 -10.90 -20.73 -0.14
C ILE A 3 -9.54 -21.43 0.02
N ALA A 4 -9.23 -22.40 -0.85
CA ALA A 4 -7.95 -23.13 -0.85
C ALA A 4 -7.47 -23.65 0.54
N GLY A 5 -8.39 -23.98 1.46
CA GLY A 5 -8.05 -24.49 2.80
C GLY A 5 -7.68 -23.43 3.84
N HIS A 6 -7.91 -22.14 3.58
CA HIS A 6 -7.76 -21.03 4.52
C HIS A 6 -8.97 -20.09 4.50
N PRO A 7 -9.13 -19.20 5.51
CA PRO A 7 -10.13 -18.13 5.45
C PRO A 7 -9.92 -17.25 4.21
N ALA A 8 -11.02 -16.85 3.58
CA ALA A 8 -10.96 -15.90 2.47
C ALA A 8 -10.61 -14.50 2.99
N TRP A 9 -9.54 -13.91 2.45
CA TRP A 9 -9.05 -12.57 2.77
C TRP A 9 -9.52 -11.50 1.78
N ALA A 10 -10.00 -11.93 0.61
CA ALA A 10 -10.63 -11.10 -0.40
C ALA A 10 -11.95 -11.75 -0.86
N THR A 11 -12.88 -10.92 -1.33
CA THR A 11 -14.18 -11.35 -1.82
C THR A 11 -14.64 -10.44 -2.94
N LEU A 12 -15.14 -11.02 -4.02
CA LEU A 12 -15.91 -10.33 -5.05
C LEU A 12 -17.38 -10.41 -4.67
N TYR A 13 -18.09 -9.29 -4.67
CA TYR A 13 -19.53 -9.24 -4.51
C TYR A 13 -20.18 -8.75 -5.81
N ASN A 14 -21.00 -9.59 -6.43
CA ASN A 14 -21.73 -9.25 -7.63
C ASN A 14 -23.09 -8.63 -7.23
N THR A 15 -23.31 -7.38 -7.60
CA THR A 15 -24.51 -6.61 -7.22
C THR A 15 -25.76 -7.00 -7.98
N ASP A 16 -25.65 -7.56 -9.18
CA ASP A 16 -26.80 -7.97 -10.00
C ASP A 16 -27.40 -9.29 -9.51
N THR A 17 -26.55 -10.18 -9.02
CA THR A 17 -26.93 -11.52 -8.54
C THR A 17 -26.94 -11.64 -7.02
N GLU A 18 -26.46 -10.60 -6.32
CA GLU A 18 -26.30 -10.53 -4.86
C GLU A 18 -25.42 -11.66 -4.29
N LYS A 19 -24.51 -12.20 -5.10
CA LYS A 19 -23.64 -13.33 -4.72
C LYS A 19 -22.22 -12.88 -4.41
N ALA A 20 -21.67 -13.46 -3.35
CA ALA A 20 -20.28 -13.31 -2.96
C ALA A 20 -19.44 -14.52 -3.43
N ARG A 21 -18.23 -14.26 -3.94
CA ARG A 21 -17.21 -15.25 -4.27
C ARG A 21 -15.92 -14.92 -3.55
N GLY A 22 -15.34 -15.90 -2.88
CA GLY A 22 -14.05 -15.77 -2.20
C GLY A 22 -12.97 -15.71 -3.26
N MET A 23 -11.96 -14.87 -3.03
CA MET A 23 -10.80 -14.74 -3.91
C MET A 23 -9.56 -15.13 -3.12
N ASP A 24 -8.64 -15.80 -3.81
CA ASP A 24 -7.46 -16.35 -3.18
C ASP A 24 -6.35 -15.30 -3.11
N ILE A 25 -6.02 -14.90 -1.88
CA ILE A 25 -4.81 -14.16 -1.54
C ILE A 25 -4.25 -14.75 -0.25
N ILE A 26 -2.92 -14.95 -0.19
CA ILE A 26 -2.26 -15.59 0.95
C ILE A 26 -1.50 -14.58 1.81
N THR A 27 -1.00 -13.50 1.23
CA THR A 27 -0.29 -12.46 1.96
C THR A 27 -1.28 -11.55 2.68
N ASN A 28 -0.96 -11.17 3.91
CA ASN A 28 -1.85 -10.40 4.77
C ASN A 28 -1.96 -8.95 4.29
N SER A 29 -3.08 -8.62 3.65
CA SER A 29 -3.38 -7.30 3.06
C SER A 29 -3.94 -6.29 4.06
N PHE A 30 -4.11 -6.66 5.34
CA PHE A 30 -4.61 -5.74 6.34
C PHE A 30 -3.69 -4.52 6.44
N CYS A 31 -4.26 -3.32 6.37
CA CYS A 31 -3.55 -2.03 6.42
C CYS A 31 -2.54 -1.81 5.26
N ALA A 32 -2.76 -2.48 4.14
CA ALA A 32 -2.17 -2.14 2.86
C ALA A 32 -2.77 -0.84 2.30
N GLY A 33 -2.02 -0.17 1.41
CA GLY A 33 -2.54 0.91 0.58
C GLY A 33 -3.07 0.36 -0.75
N GLY A 34 -3.90 1.12 -1.46
CA GLY A 34 -4.40 0.72 -2.77
C GLY A 34 -4.78 1.88 -3.68
N ASN A 35 -4.61 1.70 -4.99
CA ASN A 35 -5.06 2.63 -6.03
C ASN A 35 -5.19 1.88 -7.38
N VAL A 36 -5.56 2.56 -8.46
CA VAL A 36 -5.82 1.99 -9.79
C VAL A 36 -4.83 2.52 -10.81
N LEU A 37 -4.09 1.61 -11.46
CA LEU A 37 -3.16 1.94 -12.54
C LEU A 37 -3.89 2.54 -13.75
N GLY A 38 -3.19 3.27 -14.60
CA GLY A 38 -3.78 3.93 -15.78
C GLY A 38 -4.41 2.98 -16.81
N ASN A 39 -4.09 1.68 -16.74
CA ASN A 39 -4.70 0.64 -17.55
C ASN A 39 -5.95 0.00 -16.91
N GLY A 40 -6.39 0.47 -15.74
CA GLY A 40 -7.53 -0.05 -15.00
C GLY A 40 -7.23 -1.22 -14.05
N THR A 41 -5.99 -1.69 -13.98
CA THR A 41 -5.57 -2.70 -12.99
C THR A 41 -5.57 -2.10 -11.59
N TRP A 42 -6.27 -2.74 -10.66
CA TRP A 42 -6.26 -2.41 -9.24
C TRP A 42 -4.98 -2.95 -8.61
N LEU A 43 -4.38 -2.13 -7.75
CA LEU A 43 -3.14 -2.44 -7.06
C LEU A 43 -3.36 -2.30 -5.55
N ASN A 44 -3.01 -3.33 -4.78
CA ASN A 44 -3.02 -3.35 -3.32
C ASN A 44 -1.62 -3.70 -2.79
N VAL A 45 -1.04 -2.85 -1.96
CA VAL A 45 0.40 -2.86 -1.67
C VAL A 45 0.68 -2.80 -0.18
N GLY A 46 1.57 -3.68 0.27
CA GLY A 46 1.96 -3.82 1.66
C GLY A 46 0.96 -4.63 2.48
N GLY A 47 0.95 -4.37 3.78
CA GLY A 47 0.07 -5.02 4.75
C GLY A 47 0.82 -5.56 5.97
N ASN A 48 0.17 -6.43 6.75
CA ASN A 48 0.74 -6.92 8.01
C ASN A 48 1.70 -8.09 7.84
N GLN A 49 2.46 -8.37 8.89
CA GLN A 49 3.00 -9.72 9.11
C GLN A 49 1.89 -10.78 9.24
N ALA A 50 2.26 -12.06 9.19
CA ALA A 50 1.34 -13.12 9.55
C ALA A 50 0.87 -12.95 11.02
N VAL A 51 -0.44 -13.12 11.23
CA VAL A 51 -1.07 -13.00 12.55
C VAL A 51 -1.82 -14.28 12.91
N GLY A 52 -1.98 -14.51 14.21
CA GLY A 52 -2.81 -15.55 14.81
C GLY A 52 -3.98 -14.95 15.60
N PRO A 53 -4.68 -15.76 16.42
CA PRO A 53 -5.82 -15.30 17.20
C PRO A 53 -5.51 -14.05 18.04
N GLY A 54 -6.45 -13.10 18.08
CA GLY A 54 -6.26 -11.82 18.77
C GLY A 54 -5.27 -10.85 18.10
N GLY A 55 -4.82 -11.14 16.87
CA GLY A 55 -3.88 -10.27 16.15
C GLY A 55 -2.42 -10.44 16.57
N ALA A 56 -2.10 -11.45 17.39
CA ALA A 56 -0.74 -11.75 17.80
C ALA A 56 0.12 -12.18 16.61
N THR A 57 1.40 -11.81 16.60
CA THR A 57 2.35 -12.25 15.57
C THR A 57 2.38 -13.78 15.48
N ALA A 58 2.35 -14.30 14.26
CA ALA A 58 2.44 -15.73 13.98
C ALA A 58 3.51 -16.00 12.91
N ALA A 59 3.95 -17.26 12.83
CA ALA A 59 4.75 -17.71 11.70
C ALA A 59 3.91 -17.73 10.42
N ASN A 60 4.54 -17.49 9.27
CA ASN A 60 3.89 -17.60 7.96
C ASN A 60 3.21 -18.97 7.79
N GLY A 61 1.95 -18.97 7.35
CA GLY A 61 1.18 -20.18 7.11
C GLY A 61 0.63 -20.86 8.38
N ALA A 62 0.86 -20.31 9.56
CA ALA A 62 0.35 -20.86 10.81
C ALA A 62 -1.19 -20.83 10.88
N ALA A 63 -1.77 -21.87 11.46
CA ALA A 63 -3.20 -21.90 11.78
C ALA A 63 -3.55 -20.81 12.82
N PRO A 64 -4.80 -20.29 12.83
CA PRO A 64 -5.94 -20.70 12.00
C PRO A 64 -6.02 -19.98 10.66
N TYR A 65 -5.33 -18.86 10.48
CA TYR A 65 -5.54 -17.99 9.33
C TYR A 65 -4.69 -18.34 8.12
N ARG A 66 -3.56 -19.05 8.33
CA ARG A 66 -2.63 -19.50 7.30
C ARG A 66 -2.11 -18.38 6.37
N GLY A 67 -2.23 -17.13 6.81
CA GLY A 67 -1.70 -15.99 6.09
C GLY A 67 -0.18 -15.94 6.17
N VAL A 68 0.43 -15.28 5.21
CA VAL A 68 1.86 -14.97 5.20
C VAL A 68 2.07 -13.47 5.28
N ASP A 69 3.30 -13.08 5.59
CA ASP A 69 3.73 -11.70 5.64
C ASP A 69 3.43 -10.94 4.33
N GLY A 70 2.65 -9.86 4.43
CA GLY A 70 2.26 -9.00 3.33
C GLY A 70 3.06 -7.71 3.22
N GLY A 71 4.04 -7.44 4.11
CA GLY A 71 4.70 -6.15 4.16
C GLY A 71 5.41 -5.73 2.87
N LEU A 72 5.87 -6.69 2.05
CA LEU A 72 6.49 -6.44 0.74
C LEU A 72 5.53 -6.62 -0.45
N SER A 73 4.34 -7.17 -0.20
CA SER A 73 3.49 -7.68 -1.26
C SER A 73 2.94 -6.57 -2.15
N MET A 74 2.85 -6.86 -3.45
CA MET A 74 2.05 -6.11 -4.41
C MET A 74 1.06 -7.08 -5.03
N ARG A 75 -0.23 -6.81 -4.85
CA ARG A 75 -1.34 -7.64 -5.32
C ARG A 75 -2.06 -6.91 -6.43
N PHE A 76 -2.25 -7.57 -7.55
CA PHE A 76 -2.83 -6.98 -8.77
C PHE A 76 -4.16 -7.65 -9.11
N LEU A 77 -5.15 -6.86 -9.52
CA LEU A 77 -6.41 -7.37 -10.04
C LEU A 77 -6.83 -6.52 -11.24
N THR A 78 -6.99 -7.11 -12.41
CA THR A 78 -7.62 -6.42 -13.54
C THR A 78 -9.06 -6.92 -13.65
N PRO A 79 -10.07 -6.13 -13.25
CA PRO A 79 -11.45 -6.60 -13.25
C PRO A 79 -11.91 -7.00 -14.66
N THR A 80 -12.64 -8.11 -14.74
CA THR A 80 -13.32 -8.55 -15.95
C THR A 80 -14.83 -8.37 -15.78
N ALA A 81 -15.54 -8.11 -16.86
CA ALA A 81 -16.99 -7.87 -16.82
C ALA A 81 -17.79 -9.08 -16.28
N ASP A 82 -17.27 -10.29 -16.46
CA ASP A 82 -17.87 -11.54 -15.98
C ASP A 82 -17.51 -11.89 -14.53
N GLY A 83 -16.67 -11.08 -13.87
CA GLY A 83 -16.22 -11.31 -12.49
C GLY A 83 -15.31 -12.53 -12.31
N SER A 84 -14.69 -13.04 -13.39
CA SER A 84 -13.75 -14.17 -13.36
C SER A 84 -12.33 -13.78 -12.96
N ALA A 85 -12.00 -12.49 -12.91
CA ALA A 85 -10.69 -12.01 -12.50
C ALA A 85 -10.27 -12.54 -11.11
N GLU A 86 -8.97 -12.81 -10.97
CA GLU A 86 -8.33 -13.23 -9.73
C GLU A 86 -7.19 -12.27 -9.37
N TRP A 87 -6.86 -12.23 -8.08
CA TRP A 87 -5.68 -11.50 -7.61
C TRP A 87 -4.41 -12.23 -8.04
N ILE A 88 -3.42 -11.46 -8.47
CA ILE A 88 -2.06 -11.92 -8.73
C ILE A 88 -1.19 -11.43 -7.58
N ASP A 89 -0.56 -12.35 -6.85
CA ASP A 89 0.33 -12.11 -5.71
C ASP A 89 1.66 -12.84 -5.99
N ASP A 90 2.51 -12.21 -6.80
CA ASP A 90 3.78 -12.78 -7.28
C ASP A 90 4.97 -12.12 -6.54
N PRO A 91 5.76 -12.89 -5.76
CA PRO A 91 6.98 -12.39 -5.12
C PRO A 91 7.99 -11.73 -6.06
N ALA A 92 8.00 -12.06 -7.35
CA ALA A 92 8.85 -11.42 -8.35
C ALA A 92 8.47 -9.95 -8.59
N GLN A 93 7.24 -9.55 -8.21
CA GLN A 93 6.72 -8.20 -8.30
C GLN A 93 6.63 -7.51 -6.94
N TYR A 94 7.30 -7.99 -5.90
CA TYR A 94 7.23 -7.35 -4.58
C TYR A 94 8.04 -6.05 -4.51
N MET A 95 7.67 -5.20 -3.57
CA MET A 95 8.40 -3.98 -3.25
C MET A 95 9.81 -4.29 -2.75
N THR A 96 10.67 -3.29 -2.84
CA THR A 96 12.03 -3.33 -2.30
C THR A 96 12.07 -3.12 -0.79
N THR A 97 11.05 -2.45 -0.23
CA THR A 97 10.95 -2.19 1.21
C THR A 97 9.57 -2.48 1.77
N ARG A 98 9.50 -2.83 3.05
CA ARG A 98 8.26 -3.18 3.73
C ARG A 98 7.41 -1.95 3.98
N ARG A 99 6.09 -2.05 3.81
CA ARG A 99 5.17 -0.95 4.07
C ARG A 99 3.86 -1.42 4.70
N TRP A 100 3.57 -0.86 5.86
CA TRP A 100 2.27 -0.82 6.54
C TRP A 100 1.76 0.62 6.50
N TYR A 101 0.47 0.82 6.25
CA TYR A 101 -0.13 2.14 6.00
C TYR A 101 0.58 3.02 4.93
N PRO A 102 0.97 2.49 3.76
CA PRO A 102 1.45 3.32 2.65
C PRO A 102 0.32 4.04 1.92
N THR A 103 0.62 5.15 1.28
CA THR A 103 -0.27 5.77 0.27
C THR A 103 0.22 5.46 -1.13
N LEU A 104 -0.72 5.32 -2.06
CA LEU A 104 -0.46 5.09 -3.48
C LEU A 104 -1.10 6.21 -4.31
N GLU A 105 -0.38 6.74 -5.28
CA GLU A 105 -0.90 7.71 -6.26
C GLU A 105 -0.57 7.29 -7.68
N THR A 106 -1.58 7.28 -8.53
CA THR A 106 -1.41 7.03 -9.96
C THR A 106 -0.81 8.27 -10.62
N LEU A 107 0.27 8.08 -11.36
CA LEU A 107 1.01 9.15 -12.04
C LEU A 107 0.43 9.45 -13.43
N SER A 108 0.87 10.55 -14.04
CA SER A 108 0.33 11.02 -15.34
C SER A 108 0.56 10.04 -16.50
N ASP A 109 1.55 9.16 -16.38
CA ASP A 109 1.84 8.09 -17.35
C ASP A 109 1.11 6.77 -17.04
N GLY A 110 0.26 6.76 -16.01
CA GLY A 110 -0.50 5.60 -15.56
C GLY A 110 0.27 4.63 -14.66
N THR A 111 1.54 4.91 -14.34
CA THR A 111 2.33 4.16 -13.35
C THR A 111 1.92 4.57 -11.93
N MET A 112 2.52 3.94 -10.92
CA MET A 112 2.19 4.17 -9.50
C MET A 112 3.41 4.65 -8.73
N ILE A 113 3.24 5.67 -7.88
CA ILE A 113 4.15 5.94 -6.78
C ILE A 113 3.58 5.36 -5.48
N ILE A 114 4.43 4.76 -4.67
CA ILE A 114 4.11 4.14 -3.38
C ILE A 114 4.89 4.89 -2.30
N ILE A 115 4.20 5.55 -1.39
CA ILE A 115 4.76 6.56 -0.49
C ILE A 115 4.63 6.11 0.95
N GLY A 116 5.76 6.08 1.64
CA GLY A 116 5.83 5.97 3.09
C GLY A 116 5.38 4.64 3.68
N GLY A 117 4.82 4.74 4.88
CA GLY A 117 4.46 3.61 5.73
C GLY A 117 5.49 3.32 6.82
N ASN A 118 5.33 2.18 7.48
CA ASN A 118 6.28 1.63 8.45
C ASN A 118 6.54 0.14 8.20
N GLN A 119 7.61 -0.38 8.78
CA GLN A 119 8.10 -1.73 8.49
C GLN A 119 7.19 -2.85 9.05
N TRP A 120 6.46 -2.56 10.14
CA TRP A 120 5.68 -3.52 10.92
C TRP A 120 4.37 -2.90 11.41
N GLY A 121 3.39 -3.72 11.80
CA GLY A 121 2.11 -3.21 12.30
C GLY A 121 2.24 -2.41 13.61
N GLY A 122 1.58 -1.25 13.68
CA GLY A 122 1.52 -0.40 14.87
C GLY A 122 0.53 0.75 14.71
N PHE A 123 -0.06 1.22 15.82
CA PHE A 123 -1.03 2.33 15.79
C PHE A 123 -0.36 3.69 15.57
N VAL A 124 0.78 3.93 16.22
CA VAL A 124 1.58 5.17 16.12
C VAL A 124 2.95 4.83 15.55
N ASN A 125 3.41 5.60 14.57
CA ASN A 125 4.71 5.35 13.95
C ASN A 125 5.85 5.79 14.89
N GLY A 126 7.04 5.23 14.67
CA GLY A 126 8.23 5.56 15.45
C GLY A 126 9.49 5.50 14.59
N ALA A 127 10.51 6.27 14.99
CA ALA A 127 11.75 6.41 14.22
C ALA A 127 12.43 5.07 13.87
N GLY A 128 12.33 4.05 14.75
CA GLY A 128 12.93 2.74 14.52
C GLY A 128 12.21 1.83 13.52
N GLN A 129 11.00 2.18 13.09
CA GLN A 129 10.22 1.41 12.11
C GLN A 129 9.68 2.25 10.95
N ASN A 130 9.93 3.56 10.95
CA ASN A 130 9.48 4.44 9.89
C ASN A 130 10.10 4.00 8.55
N ASN A 131 9.30 4.00 7.48
CA ASN A 131 9.79 3.90 6.12
C ASN A 131 9.66 5.27 5.45
N PRO A 132 10.63 6.18 5.60
CA PRO A 132 10.55 7.53 5.07
C PRO A 132 10.96 7.59 3.60
N THR A 133 10.50 6.66 2.78
CA THR A 133 10.87 6.57 1.37
C THR A 133 9.63 6.48 0.47
N TYR A 134 9.82 6.71 -0.83
CA TYR A 134 8.88 6.28 -1.85
C TYR A 134 9.55 5.34 -2.87
N GLU A 135 8.78 4.52 -3.55
CA GLU A 135 9.21 3.70 -4.69
C GLU A 135 8.11 3.62 -5.75
N PHE A 136 8.35 2.96 -6.87
CA PHE A 136 7.45 2.98 -8.02
C PHE A 136 7.04 1.58 -8.47
N PHE A 137 5.85 1.50 -9.08
CA PHE A 137 5.44 0.37 -9.91
C PHE A 137 5.07 0.84 -11.33
N PRO A 138 5.66 0.29 -12.40
CA PRO A 138 6.77 -0.67 -12.40
C PRO A 138 8.03 -0.14 -11.71
N SER A 139 8.89 -1.03 -11.22
CA SER A 139 10.09 -0.64 -10.48
C SER A 139 11.00 0.25 -11.35
N GLN A 140 11.44 1.36 -10.77
CA GLN A 140 12.42 2.29 -11.35
C GLN A 140 13.78 2.20 -10.63
N GLY A 141 14.00 1.14 -9.84
CA GLY A 141 15.16 0.97 -8.98
C GLY A 141 14.80 0.85 -7.51
N GLY A 142 15.72 1.26 -6.65
CA GLY A 142 15.54 1.23 -5.20
C GLY A 142 14.64 2.34 -4.65
N PRO A 143 14.31 2.28 -3.35
CA PRO A 143 13.51 3.30 -2.70
C PRO A 143 14.27 4.64 -2.65
N VAL A 144 13.52 5.72 -2.79
CA VAL A 144 14.04 7.09 -2.76
C VAL A 144 13.67 7.74 -1.44
N ASP A 145 14.66 8.34 -0.77
CA ASP A 145 14.43 9.01 0.51
C ASP A 145 13.48 10.20 0.38
N PHE A 146 12.60 10.36 1.35
CA PHE A 146 11.61 11.44 1.38
C PHE A 146 11.61 12.14 2.73
N GLU A 147 12.23 13.33 2.76
CA GLU A 147 12.48 14.09 3.99
C GLU A 147 11.19 14.43 4.75
N LEU A 148 10.11 14.74 4.03
CA LEU A 148 8.82 15.08 4.64
C LEU A 148 8.37 13.99 5.63
N LEU A 149 8.53 12.71 5.29
CA LEU A 149 8.14 11.59 6.14
C LEU A 149 9.07 11.37 7.34
N ARG A 150 10.30 11.91 7.32
CA ARG A 150 11.17 11.86 8.51
C ARG A 150 10.74 12.89 9.55
N LYS A 151 10.38 14.09 9.09
CA LYS A 151 10.07 15.24 9.96
C LYS A 151 8.70 15.15 10.59
N THR A 152 7.76 14.48 9.93
CA THR A 152 6.33 14.45 10.29
C THR A 152 5.94 13.29 11.19
N LEU A 153 6.91 12.58 11.78
CA LEU A 153 6.60 11.62 12.85
C LEU A 153 5.87 12.32 14.03
N PRO A 154 5.04 11.60 14.78
CA PRO A 154 4.72 10.17 14.62
C PRO A 154 3.47 9.88 13.76
N ALA A 155 2.77 10.92 13.29
CA ALA A 155 1.50 10.80 12.56
C ALA A 155 1.68 10.99 11.04
N ASN A 156 2.65 10.29 10.46
CA ASN A 156 3.06 10.41 9.05
C ASN A 156 2.59 9.26 8.14
N LEU A 157 1.80 8.33 8.67
CA LEU A 157 1.26 7.18 7.94
C LEU A 157 0.05 7.62 7.09
N TYR A 158 -0.20 6.93 5.97
CA TYR A 158 -1.17 7.36 4.95
C TYR A 158 -1.06 8.86 4.60
N PRO A 159 0.12 9.33 4.14
CA PRO A 159 0.25 10.71 3.68
C PRO A 159 -0.81 11.00 2.60
N LEU A 160 -1.45 12.16 2.66
CA LEU A 160 -2.38 12.60 1.63
C LEU A 160 -1.57 13.10 0.43
N THR A 161 -1.98 12.72 -0.77
CA THR A 161 -1.26 13.06 -1.99
C THR A 161 -2.24 13.38 -3.11
N TRP A 162 -1.83 14.29 -3.99
CA TRP A 162 -2.57 14.67 -5.17
C TRP A 162 -1.61 14.96 -6.32
N LEU A 163 -1.79 14.26 -7.44
CA LEU A 163 -1.11 14.61 -8.68
C LEU A 163 -1.65 15.93 -9.24
N LEU A 164 -0.76 16.90 -9.41
CA LEU A 164 -1.07 18.22 -9.97
C LEU A 164 -0.97 18.22 -11.51
N PRO A 165 -1.64 19.14 -12.21
CA PRO A 165 -1.51 19.31 -13.67
C PRO A 165 -0.08 19.60 -14.15
N SER A 166 0.80 20.10 -13.26
CA SER A 166 2.22 20.30 -13.54
C SER A 166 3.05 19.01 -13.47
N ASP A 167 2.41 17.88 -13.20
CA ASP A 167 3.04 16.57 -12.99
C ASP A 167 3.95 16.52 -11.76
N TYR A 168 3.61 17.32 -10.75
CA TYR A 168 4.18 17.28 -9.41
C TYR A 168 3.16 16.71 -8.43
N LEU A 169 3.63 16.18 -7.31
CA LEU A 169 2.76 15.69 -6.23
C LEU A 169 2.67 16.75 -5.14
N PHE A 170 1.47 17.22 -4.85
CA PHE A 170 1.20 17.92 -3.59
C PHE A 170 0.99 16.88 -2.51
N ILE A 171 1.75 16.94 -1.42
CA ILE A 171 1.74 15.93 -0.36
C ILE A 171 1.60 16.62 0.99
N GLN A 172 0.69 16.09 1.81
CA GLN A 172 0.41 16.55 3.16
C GLN A 172 0.47 15.36 4.12
N THR A 173 1.15 15.51 5.25
CA THR A 173 1.27 14.42 6.23
C THR A 173 1.62 14.96 7.60
N ASN A 174 0.91 14.51 8.64
CA ASN A 174 0.87 15.17 9.94
C ASN A 174 0.62 16.68 9.78
N TRP A 175 1.53 17.50 10.31
CA TRP A 175 1.56 18.96 10.20
C TRP A 175 2.28 19.47 8.93
N GLY A 176 3.04 18.62 8.22
CA GLY A 176 3.93 19.04 7.14
C GLY A 176 3.29 19.00 5.75
N THR A 177 3.72 19.92 4.90
CA THR A 177 3.25 20.05 3.51
C THR A 177 4.42 20.23 2.54
N ALA A 178 4.39 19.58 1.39
CA ALA A 178 5.39 19.78 0.34
C ALA A 178 4.83 19.56 -1.08
N VAL A 179 5.56 20.05 -2.07
CA VAL A 179 5.43 19.67 -3.48
C VAL A 179 6.66 18.87 -3.89
N LEU A 180 6.45 17.68 -4.46
CA LEU A 180 7.50 16.77 -4.90
C LEU A 180 7.56 16.70 -6.44
N ASP A 181 8.70 17.10 -7.01
CA ASP A 181 9.10 16.71 -8.38
C ASP A 181 9.71 15.30 -8.31
N TYR A 182 8.84 14.29 -8.38
CA TYR A 182 9.21 12.88 -8.17
C TYR A 182 10.17 12.33 -9.24
N LYS A 183 10.23 12.97 -10.41
CA LYS A 183 11.13 12.59 -11.51
C LYS A 183 12.57 13.02 -11.25
N LYS A 184 12.75 14.12 -10.51
CA LYS A 184 14.07 14.65 -10.14
C LYS A 184 14.45 14.40 -8.69
N ASN A 185 13.53 13.85 -7.90
CA ASN A 185 13.66 13.73 -6.45
C ASN A 185 13.94 15.09 -5.79
N ILE A 186 13.14 16.10 -6.13
CA ILE A 186 13.26 17.45 -5.54
C ILE A 186 11.98 17.73 -4.75
N GLN A 187 12.14 17.84 -3.43
CA GLN A 187 11.09 18.26 -2.50
C GLN A 187 11.17 19.77 -2.28
N ASN A 188 10.05 20.47 -2.46
CA ASN A 188 9.87 21.86 -2.08
C ASN A 188 8.90 21.92 -0.91
N ASN A 189 9.39 22.25 0.28
CA ASN A 189 8.52 22.41 1.45
C ASN A 189 7.61 23.62 1.28
N LEU A 190 6.36 23.45 1.67
CA LEU A 190 5.40 24.52 1.86
C LEU A 190 5.23 24.78 3.36
N ASP A 191 4.47 25.82 3.69
CA ASP A 191 4.14 26.09 5.08
C ASP A 191 3.39 24.91 5.71
N ASP A 192 3.66 24.70 6.98
CA ASP A 192 2.97 23.71 7.79
C ASP A 192 1.48 24.05 7.88
N ILE A 193 0.65 23.02 8.01
CA ILE A 193 -0.80 23.21 8.13
C ILE A 193 -1.06 23.97 9.43
N PRO A 194 -1.76 25.12 9.37
CA PRO A 194 -2.13 25.83 10.57
C PRO A 194 -3.02 24.95 11.44
N HIS A 195 -2.71 24.88 12.74
CA HIS A 195 -3.51 24.16 13.74
C HIS A 195 -3.59 22.63 13.58
N ALA A 196 -2.57 22.01 12.99
CA ALA A 196 -2.38 20.56 13.00
C ALA A 196 -2.14 19.98 14.40
#